data_AF-A0ABC8JWL0-F1
#
_entry.id   AF-A0ABC8JWL0-F1
#
_cell.length_a   1.000
_cell.length_b   1.000
_cell.length_c   1.000
_cell.angle_alpha   90.00
_cell.angle_beta   90.00
_cell.angle_gamma   90.00
#
_symmetry.space_group_name_H-M   'P 1'
#
loop_
_entity.id
_entity.type
_entity.pdbx_description
1 polymer ?
#
loop_
_entity_poly.entity_id
_entity_poly.type
_entity_poly.pdbx_seq_one_letter_code
_entity_poly.pdbx_strand_id
1 'polypeptide(L)'
;MGCQGVFHTASPEEILKPAIEGTLNVLRSCGKNQSLKRVVLTSSSSTVRIRDDFDPNIPLDDSVWYALSKTLAEQAAWKFCEENGIDLVTVLPSFLVGPSLPPDLCSTASDVLGLLKGETDKFQWHGQMGFEKLNRLHYDFDTSKIKSLGLKFRSLEEMFDDCIASFVEQGYLTSR
;
A
#
# COMPACT_ATOMS: atom_id res chain seq x y z
N MET A 1 -27.57 -7.14 -13.96
CA MET A 1 -26.65 -6.02 -14.25
C MET A 1 -25.32 -6.34 -13.58
N GLY A 2 -24.19 -6.15 -14.26
CA GLY A 2 -22.85 -6.35 -13.71
C GLY A 2 -22.19 -5.03 -13.29
N CYS A 3 -21.11 -5.09 -12.50
CA CYS A 3 -20.35 -3.91 -12.10
C CYS A 3 -19.59 -3.32 -13.30
N GLN A 4 -19.52 -1.99 -13.40
CA GLN A 4 -18.73 -1.33 -14.46
C GLN A 4 -17.26 -1.13 -14.09
N GLY A 5 -16.92 -1.23 -12.81
CA GLY A 5 -15.55 -1.14 -12.32
C GLY A 5 -15.35 -2.01 -11.09
N VAL A 6 -14.11 -2.43 -10.87
CA VAL A 6 -13.70 -3.22 -9.71
C VAL A 6 -12.47 -2.59 -9.08
N PHE A 7 -12.51 -2.33 -7.78
CA PHE A 7 -11.36 -1.93 -6.99
C PHE A 7 -10.88 -3.13 -6.19
N HIS A 8 -9.76 -3.71 -6.59
CA HIS A 8 -9.13 -4.81 -5.86
C HIS A 8 -8.12 -4.24 -4.86
N THR A 9 -8.57 -4.05 -3.62
CA THR A 9 -7.77 -3.51 -2.51
C THR A 9 -7.35 -4.60 -1.52
N ALA A 10 -8.10 -5.70 -1.45
CA ALA A 10 -7.86 -6.78 -0.51
C ALA A 10 -6.57 -7.52 -0.85
N SER A 11 -5.68 -7.65 0.12
CA SER A 11 -4.46 -8.43 0.01
C SER A 11 -4.20 -9.11 1.35
N PRO A 12 -3.94 -10.43 1.37
CA PRO A 12 -3.42 -11.06 2.56
C PRO A 12 -2.03 -10.49 2.87
N GLU A 13 -1.71 -10.34 4.15
CA GLU A 13 -0.39 -9.93 4.61
C GLU A 13 0.58 -11.11 4.45
N GLU A 14 1.78 -10.86 3.91
CA GLU A 14 2.96 -11.75 3.93
C GLU A 14 2.83 -13.18 3.38
N ILE A 15 1.71 -13.54 2.71
CA ILE A 15 1.57 -14.86 2.07
C ILE A 15 1.53 -14.73 0.55
N LEU A 16 2.63 -15.16 -0.07
CA LEU A 16 2.88 -15.08 -1.52
C LEU A 16 1.77 -15.72 -2.37
N LYS A 17 1.47 -17.00 -2.15
CA LYS A 17 0.50 -17.74 -2.98
C LYS A 17 -0.92 -17.16 -2.90
N PRO A 18 -1.49 -16.89 -1.70
CA PRO A 18 -2.80 -16.25 -1.59
C PRO A 18 -2.88 -14.86 -2.21
N ALA A 19 -1.81 -14.05 -2.17
CA ALA A 19 -1.80 -12.74 -2.81
C ALA A 19 -1.96 -12.86 -4.34
N ILE A 20 -1.21 -13.79 -4.96
CA ILE A 20 -1.26 -14.04 -6.41
C ILE A 20 -2.61 -14.66 -6.80
N GLU A 21 -3.00 -15.76 -6.17
CA GLU A 21 -4.24 -16.47 -6.52
C GLU A 21 -5.49 -15.65 -6.19
N GLY A 22 -5.49 -14.90 -5.10
CA GLY A 22 -6.57 -13.97 -4.76
C GLY A 22 -6.78 -12.93 -5.85
N THR A 23 -5.68 -12.35 -6.35
CA THR A 23 -5.72 -11.39 -7.46
C THR A 23 -6.23 -12.03 -8.74
N LEU A 24 -5.70 -13.20 -9.12
CA LEU A 24 -6.16 -13.93 -10.31
C LEU A 24 -7.63 -14.35 -10.21
N ASN A 25 -8.12 -14.72 -9.03
CA ASN A 25 -9.51 -15.10 -8.82
C ASN A 25 -10.48 -13.93 -9.04
N VAL A 26 -10.12 -12.73 -8.57
CA VAL A 26 -10.88 -11.51 -8.86
C VAL A 26 -10.89 -11.22 -10.35
N LEU A 27 -9.73 -11.33 -11.02
CA LEU A 27 -9.62 -11.05 -12.46
C LEU A 27 -10.35 -12.09 -13.33
N ARG A 28 -10.30 -13.37 -12.98
CA ARG A 28 -11.10 -14.43 -13.63
C ARG A 28 -12.61 -14.16 -13.51
N SER A 29 -13.05 -13.58 -12.40
CA SER A 29 -14.45 -13.16 -12.22
C SER A 29 -14.78 -11.92 -13.05
N CYS A 30 -13.86 -10.97 -13.13
CA CYS A 30 -13.94 -9.79 -13.98
C CYS A 30 -14.09 -10.16 -15.46
N GLY A 31 -13.33 -11.14 -15.95
CA GLY A 31 -13.40 -11.61 -17.34
C GLY A 31 -14.75 -12.21 -17.75
N LYS A 32 -15.59 -12.61 -16.78
CA LYS A 32 -16.96 -13.09 -17.04
C LYS A 32 -17.99 -11.95 -17.11
N ASN A 33 -17.61 -10.74 -16.73
CA ASN A 33 -18.52 -9.60 -16.64
C ASN A 33 -18.43 -8.69 -17.87
N GLN A 34 -19.38 -8.84 -18.80
CA GLN A 34 -19.45 -8.06 -20.03
C GLN A 34 -19.68 -6.55 -19.82
N SER A 35 -20.12 -6.11 -18.63
CA SER A 35 -20.33 -4.69 -18.32
C SER A 35 -19.08 -3.99 -17.78
N LEU A 36 -18.01 -4.73 -17.52
CA LEU A 36 -16.78 -4.21 -16.94
C LEU A 36 -16.08 -3.24 -17.89
N LYS A 37 -15.65 -2.10 -17.35
CA LYS A 37 -14.88 -1.08 -18.08
C LYS A 37 -13.43 -1.02 -17.61
N ARG A 38 -13.17 -1.21 -16.31
CA ARG A 38 -11.82 -1.10 -15.74
C ARG A 38 -11.68 -1.83 -14.41
N VAL A 39 -10.51 -2.40 -14.16
CA VAL A 39 -10.06 -2.85 -12.85
C VAL A 39 -9.01 -1.87 -12.32
N VAL A 40 -9.14 -1.47 -11.06
CA VAL A 40 -8.11 -0.73 -10.32
C VAL A 40 -7.54 -1.65 -9.26
N LEU A 41 -6.25 -1.96 -9.36
CA LEU A 41 -5.54 -2.78 -8.40
C LEU A 41 -4.72 -1.91 -7.46
N THR A 42 -4.89 -2.10 -6.16
CA THR A 42 -4.01 -1.49 -5.15
C THR A 42 -2.75 -2.34 -5.01
N SER A 43 -1.69 -1.91 -5.67
CA SER A 43 -0.34 -2.45 -5.49
C SER A 43 0.34 -1.79 -4.29
N SER A 44 1.66 -1.63 -4.30
CA SER A 44 2.42 -0.97 -3.26
C SER A 44 3.67 -0.33 -3.84
N SER A 45 4.12 0.77 -3.24
CA SER A 45 5.43 1.36 -3.54
C SER A 45 6.62 0.43 -3.25
N SER A 46 6.40 -0.69 -2.55
CA SER A 46 7.43 -1.73 -2.38
C SER A 46 7.74 -2.48 -3.68
N THR A 47 6.82 -2.51 -4.66
CA THR A 47 7.04 -3.25 -5.93
C THR A 47 8.12 -2.62 -6.81
N VAL A 48 8.40 -1.33 -6.62
CA VAL A 48 9.49 -0.62 -7.29
C VAL A 48 10.79 -0.61 -6.50
N ARG A 49 10.79 -1.11 -5.26
CA ARG A 49 11.96 -1.15 -4.37
C ARG A 49 12.74 -2.46 -4.48
N ILE A 50 12.06 -3.54 -4.89
CA ILE A 50 12.73 -4.83 -5.13
C ILE A 50 13.59 -4.70 -6.37
N ARG A 51 14.87 -5.02 -6.21
CA ARG A 51 15.82 -5.13 -7.32
C ARG A 51 15.79 -6.55 -7.88
N ASP A 52 16.10 -6.67 -9.16
CA ASP A 52 16.17 -7.96 -9.87
C ASP A 52 17.36 -8.84 -9.41
N ASP A 53 18.31 -8.28 -8.65
CA ASP A 53 19.50 -8.96 -8.11
C ASP A 53 19.26 -9.65 -6.76
N PHE A 54 18.00 -10.00 -6.47
CA PHE A 54 17.60 -10.66 -5.24
C PHE A 54 18.29 -12.05 -5.09
N ASP A 55 19.12 -12.23 -4.05
CA ASP A 55 19.72 -13.52 -3.69
C ASP A 55 18.73 -14.32 -2.81
N PRO A 56 18.18 -15.45 -3.31
CA PRO A 56 17.23 -16.28 -2.57
C PRO A 56 17.83 -16.97 -1.33
N ASN A 57 19.15 -16.90 -1.12
CA ASN A 57 19.83 -17.49 0.03
C ASN A 57 19.95 -16.54 1.23
N ILE A 58 19.60 -15.25 1.06
CA ILE A 58 19.59 -14.29 2.16
C ILE A 58 18.27 -14.47 2.93
N PRO A 59 18.31 -14.70 4.26
CA PRO A 59 17.09 -14.72 5.08
C PRO A 59 16.33 -13.41 4.88
N LEU A 60 15.14 -13.53 4.31
CA LEU A 60 14.26 -12.41 4.07
C LEU A 60 13.55 -12.03 5.36
N ASP A 61 13.59 -10.74 5.70
CA ASP A 61 12.68 -10.18 6.67
C ASP A 61 11.25 -10.12 6.09
N ASP A 62 10.28 -9.88 6.96
CA ASP A 62 8.86 -9.82 6.61
C ASP A 62 8.56 -8.71 5.58
N SER A 63 9.36 -7.64 5.57
CA SER A 63 9.21 -6.54 4.62
C SER A 63 9.52 -6.96 3.19
N VAL A 64 10.51 -7.83 2.99
CA VAL A 64 10.86 -8.34 1.67
C VAL A 64 9.83 -9.37 1.19
N TRP A 65 9.29 -10.22 2.08
CA TRP A 65 8.21 -11.14 1.72
C TRP A 65 6.95 -10.41 1.28
N TYR A 66 6.56 -9.37 2.01
CA TYR A 66 5.45 -8.51 1.61
C TYR A 66 5.72 -7.88 0.23
N ALA A 67 6.89 -7.28 0.05
CA ALA A 67 7.26 -6.66 -1.22
C ALA A 67 7.21 -7.67 -2.38
N LEU A 68 7.78 -8.87 -2.20
CA LEU A 68 7.81 -9.91 -3.22
C LEU A 68 6.39 -10.36 -3.56
N SER A 69 5.53 -10.52 -2.55
CA SER A 69 4.13 -10.90 -2.75
C SER A 69 3.36 -9.87 -3.57
N LYS A 70 3.54 -8.57 -3.31
CA LYS A 70 2.92 -7.49 -4.07
C LYS A 70 3.46 -7.44 -5.50
N THR A 71 4.76 -7.60 -5.69
CA THR A 71 5.39 -7.58 -7.01
C THR A 71 4.87 -8.72 -7.88
N LEU A 72 4.90 -9.96 -7.38
CA LEU A 72 4.44 -11.11 -8.16
C LEU A 72 2.93 -11.08 -8.42
N ALA A 73 2.12 -10.59 -7.47
CA ALA A 73 0.69 -10.42 -7.68
C ALA A 73 0.38 -9.35 -8.75
N GLU A 74 1.09 -8.21 -8.75
CA GLU A 74 0.96 -7.16 -9.76
C GLU A 74 1.40 -7.66 -11.16
N GLN A 75 2.53 -8.35 -11.26
CA GLN A 75 3.01 -8.93 -12.53
C GLN A 75 2.01 -9.96 -13.09
N ALA A 76 1.47 -10.84 -12.24
CA ALA A 76 0.46 -11.81 -12.64
C ALA A 76 -0.84 -11.11 -13.10
N ALA A 77 -1.23 -10.01 -12.44
CA ALA A 77 -2.39 -9.23 -12.81
C ALA A 77 -2.24 -8.59 -14.20
N TRP A 78 -1.10 -7.95 -14.46
CA TRP A 78 -0.79 -7.34 -15.76
C TRP A 78 -0.84 -8.37 -16.88
N LYS A 79 -0.10 -9.49 -16.72
CA LYS A 79 -0.09 -10.57 -17.71
C LYS A 79 -1.48 -11.10 -18.01
N PHE A 80 -2.27 -11.40 -16.96
CA PHE A 80 -3.63 -11.90 -17.14
C PHE A 80 -4.54 -10.89 -17.86
N CYS A 81 -4.46 -9.60 -17.50
CA CYS A 81 -5.29 -8.56 -18.09
C CYS A 81 -4.95 -8.31 -19.56
N GLU A 82 -3.66 -8.32 -19.92
CA GLU A 82 -3.20 -8.23 -21.31
C GLU A 82 -3.70 -9.40 -22.16
N GLU A 83 -3.58 -10.64 -21.65
CA GLU A 83 -4.03 -11.85 -22.34
C GLU A 83 -5.56 -11.91 -22.53
N ASN A 84 -6.32 -11.24 -21.66
CA ASN A 84 -7.79 -11.29 -21.64
C ASN A 84 -8.47 -9.97 -22.05
N GLY A 85 -7.70 -8.97 -22.49
CA GLY A 85 -8.24 -7.67 -22.93
C GLY A 85 -8.96 -6.88 -21.82
N ILE A 86 -8.53 -7.01 -20.56
CA ILE A 86 -9.08 -6.27 -19.42
C ILE A 86 -8.29 -4.97 -19.23
N ASP A 87 -8.99 -3.83 -19.18
CA ASP A 87 -8.36 -2.54 -18.86
C ASP A 87 -7.98 -2.49 -17.36
N LEU A 88 -6.68 -2.51 -17.09
CA LEU A 88 -6.10 -2.50 -15.75
C LEU A 88 -5.36 -1.19 -15.47
N VAL A 89 -5.57 -0.64 -14.28
CA VAL A 89 -4.74 0.41 -13.69
C VAL A 89 -4.24 -0.07 -12.33
N THR A 90 -2.94 0.08 -12.08
CA THR A 90 -2.37 -0.13 -10.74
C THR A 90 -2.08 1.20 -10.07
N VAL A 91 -2.36 1.26 -8.76
CA VAL A 91 -2.01 2.37 -7.89
C VAL A 91 -1.00 1.84 -6.88
N LEU A 92 0.10 2.57 -6.67
CA LEU A 92 1.18 2.18 -5.77
C LEU A 92 1.27 3.15 -4.59
N PRO A 93 0.46 2.98 -3.54
CA PRO A 93 0.58 3.80 -2.33
C PRO A 93 1.93 3.60 -1.65
N SER A 94 2.41 4.65 -0.99
CA SER A 94 3.52 4.56 -0.04
C SER A 94 3.01 4.30 1.38
N PHE A 95 3.75 4.72 2.40
CA PHE A 95 3.31 4.60 3.79
C PHE A 95 2.07 5.47 4.01
N LEU A 96 0.94 4.86 4.38
CA LEU A 96 -0.35 5.54 4.52
C LEU A 96 -0.49 6.17 5.91
N VAL A 97 -0.70 7.48 5.95
CA VAL A 97 -1.01 8.22 7.18
C VAL A 97 -2.31 8.99 6.96
N GLY A 98 -3.23 8.89 7.92
CA GLY A 98 -4.53 9.56 7.85
C GLY A 98 -5.51 9.00 8.89
N PRO A 99 -6.76 9.48 8.89
CA PRO A 99 -7.76 9.08 9.87
C PRO A 99 -8.13 7.59 9.70
N SER A 100 -8.17 6.85 10.80
CA SER A 100 -8.69 5.47 10.81
C SER A 100 -10.21 5.50 10.93
N LEU A 101 -10.92 4.88 10.00
CA LEU A 101 -12.39 4.77 10.04
C LEU A 101 -12.87 3.51 10.77
N PRO A 102 -12.28 2.32 10.55
CA PRO A 102 -12.67 1.12 11.28
C PRO A 102 -12.22 1.20 12.75
N PRO A 103 -12.96 0.57 13.67
CA PRO A 103 -12.61 0.53 15.09
C PRO A 103 -11.36 -0.32 15.37
N ASP A 104 -10.98 -1.21 14.46
CA ASP A 104 -9.72 -1.95 14.53
C ASP A 104 -8.70 -1.28 13.62
N LEU A 105 -7.51 -0.99 14.15
CA LEU A 105 -6.44 -0.39 13.37
C LEU A 105 -5.85 -1.42 12.39
N CYS A 106 -5.65 -0.98 11.15
CA CYS A 106 -4.80 -1.73 10.22
C CYS A 106 -3.33 -1.70 10.68
N SER A 107 -2.48 -2.52 10.05
CA SER A 107 -1.05 -2.61 10.35
C SER A 107 -0.37 -1.23 10.32
N THR A 108 -0.56 -0.45 9.24
CA THR A 108 0.04 0.89 9.12
C THR A 108 -0.48 1.89 10.16
N ALA A 109 -1.78 1.88 10.49
CA ALA A 109 -2.32 2.77 11.52
C ALA A 109 -1.81 2.39 12.92
N SER A 110 -1.68 1.09 13.19
CA SER A 110 -1.10 0.58 14.44
C SER A 110 0.36 1.02 14.59
N ASP A 111 1.12 0.98 13.50
CA ASP A 111 2.51 1.44 13.45
C ASP A 111 2.62 2.95 13.73
N VAL A 112 1.73 3.78 13.16
CA VAL A 112 1.66 5.22 13.48
C VAL A 112 1.31 5.45 14.94
N LEU A 113 0.33 4.72 15.49
CA LEU A 113 -0.03 4.83 16.90
C LEU A 113 1.14 4.46 17.83
N GLY A 114 1.87 3.38 17.52
CA GLY A 114 3.06 2.96 18.27
C GLY A 114 4.12 4.06 18.26
N LEU A 115 4.40 4.66 17.10
CA LEU A 115 5.32 5.78 16.97
C LEU A 115 4.91 6.96 17.88
N LEU A 116 3.62 7.32 17.89
CA LEU A 116 3.09 8.40 18.73
C LEU A 116 3.16 8.09 20.23
N LYS A 117 3.18 6.81 20.60
CA LYS A 117 3.40 6.32 21.98
C LYS A 117 4.87 6.17 22.34
N GLY A 118 5.79 6.42 21.41
CA GLY A 118 7.24 6.31 21.61
C GLY A 118 7.80 4.90 21.37
N GLU A 119 7.03 4.01 20.74
CA GLU A 119 7.52 2.69 20.34
C GLU A 119 8.41 2.82 19.11
N THR A 120 9.72 2.68 19.29
CA THR A 120 10.71 2.85 18.20
C THR A 120 11.28 1.53 17.68
N ASP A 121 11.02 0.40 18.34
CA ASP A 121 11.68 -0.87 18.05
C ASP A 121 11.42 -1.37 16.63
N LYS A 122 10.19 -1.25 16.14
CA LYS A 122 9.83 -1.56 14.75
C LYS A 122 10.47 -0.63 13.73
N PHE A 123 10.90 0.56 14.14
CA PHE A 123 11.42 1.60 13.26
C PHE A 123 12.93 1.81 13.38
N GLN A 124 13.64 1.01 14.19
CA GLN A 124 15.09 1.17 14.35
C GLN A 124 15.85 1.03 13.02
N TRP A 125 15.36 0.18 12.12
CA TRP A 125 15.87 0.03 10.75
C TRP A 125 15.64 1.28 9.88
N HIS A 126 14.63 2.08 10.19
CA HIS A 126 14.35 3.35 9.51
C HIS A 126 15.15 4.52 10.08
N GLY A 127 15.95 4.32 11.13
CA GLY A 127 16.74 5.36 11.79
C GLY A 127 15.88 6.37 12.54
N GLN A 128 16.36 7.62 12.66
CA GLN A 128 15.58 8.69 13.29
C GLN A 128 14.30 8.96 12.46
N MET A 129 13.16 9.06 13.14
CA MET A 129 11.86 9.35 12.56
C MET A 129 11.39 10.71 13.10
N GLY A 130 11.04 11.63 12.19
CA GLY A 130 10.60 12.97 12.55
C GLY A 130 10.47 13.85 11.31
N PHE A 131 9.94 15.06 11.49
CA PHE A 131 9.83 16.07 10.42
C PHE A 131 11.18 16.75 10.12
N GLU A 132 12.21 16.44 10.89
CA GLU A 132 13.55 16.96 10.69
C GLU A 132 14.23 16.28 9.50
N LYS A 133 14.80 17.11 8.61
CA LYS A 133 15.58 16.61 7.49
C LYS A 133 16.88 15.99 8.01
N LEU A 134 16.96 14.67 7.94
CA LEU A 134 18.17 13.94 8.28
C LEU A 134 19.21 14.08 7.17
N ASN A 135 20.50 14.11 7.55
CA ASN A 135 21.61 14.15 6.61
C ASN A 135 21.90 12.75 6.03
N ARG A 136 20.89 12.18 5.36
CA ARG A 136 20.94 10.87 4.68
C ARG A 136 20.50 11.00 3.24
N LEU A 137 20.93 10.06 2.40
CA LEU A 137 20.42 9.93 1.04
C LEU A 137 18.89 9.79 1.09
N HIS A 138 18.20 10.67 0.39
CA HIS A 138 16.74 10.68 0.28
C HIS A 138 16.35 10.36 -1.15
N TYR A 139 15.23 9.66 -1.30
CA TYR A 139 14.63 9.32 -2.58
C TYR A 139 13.16 9.70 -2.51
N ASP A 140 12.65 10.27 -3.60
CA ASP A 140 11.23 10.60 -3.74
C ASP A 140 10.58 9.71 -4.79
N PHE A 141 9.31 9.36 -4.55
CA PHE A 141 8.47 8.81 -5.61
C PHE A 141 8.04 9.93 -6.55
N ASP A 142 8.24 9.71 -7.85
CA ASP A 142 7.70 10.63 -8.85
C ASP A 142 6.16 10.54 -8.86
N THR A 143 5.53 11.63 -8.43
CA THR A 143 4.08 11.80 -8.37
C THR A 143 3.55 12.68 -9.50
N SER A 144 4.38 13.02 -10.50
CA SER A 144 4.02 13.88 -11.64
C SER A 144 2.77 13.40 -12.38
N LYS A 145 2.67 12.09 -12.65
CA LYS A 145 1.52 11.48 -13.35
C LYS A 145 0.20 11.70 -12.62
N ILE A 146 0.15 11.55 -11.30
CA ILE A 146 -1.11 11.69 -10.56
C ILE A 146 -1.44 13.16 -10.29
N LYS A 147 -0.43 14.01 -10.14
CA LYS A 147 -0.59 15.47 -10.08
C LYS A 147 -1.13 16.04 -11.38
N SER A 148 -0.66 15.57 -12.54
CA SER A 148 -1.17 16.02 -13.85
C SER A 148 -2.63 15.62 -14.10
N LEU A 149 -3.11 14.56 -13.45
CA LEU A 149 -4.53 14.18 -13.42
C LEU A 149 -5.37 14.99 -12.43
N GLY A 150 -4.78 15.97 -11.74
CA GLY A 150 -5.48 16.90 -10.86
C GLY A 150 -5.51 16.50 -9.38
N LEU A 151 -4.82 15.43 -8.97
CA LEU A 151 -4.72 15.08 -7.55
C LEU A 151 -3.88 16.12 -6.80
N LYS A 152 -4.43 16.63 -5.71
CA LYS A 152 -3.76 17.52 -4.76
C LYS A 152 -3.42 16.73 -3.50
N PHE A 153 -2.15 16.72 -3.13
CA PHE A 153 -1.69 16.08 -1.89
C PHE A 153 -1.85 17.04 -0.71
N ARG A 154 -2.25 16.49 0.44
CA ARG A 154 -2.15 17.17 1.73
C ARG A 154 -0.69 17.22 2.20
N SER A 155 -0.38 18.15 3.09
CA SER A 155 0.93 18.14 3.74
C SER A 155 1.05 16.94 4.70
N LEU A 156 2.28 16.58 5.06
CA LEU A 156 2.48 15.49 6.03
C LEU A 156 1.90 15.87 7.39
N GLU A 157 2.06 17.13 7.80
CA GLU A 157 1.51 17.68 9.03
C GLU A 157 -0.02 17.51 9.08
N GLU A 158 -0.73 17.92 8.02
CA GLU A 158 -2.18 17.74 7.92
C GLU A 158 -2.59 16.25 8.03
N MET A 159 -1.84 15.35 7.38
CA MET A 159 -2.11 13.91 7.43
C MET A 159 -1.93 13.34 8.84
N PHE A 160 -0.89 13.76 9.57
CA PHE A 160 -0.65 13.35 10.94
C PHE A 160 -1.66 13.96 11.92
N ASP A 161 -2.03 15.23 11.75
CA ASP A 161 -3.05 15.90 12.56
C ASP A 161 -4.40 15.18 12.44
N ASP A 162 -4.85 14.86 11.22
CA ASP A 162 -6.08 14.10 10.98
C ASP A 162 -6.01 12.68 11.59
N CYS A 163 -4.84 12.04 11.51
CA CYS A 163 -4.61 10.71 12.09
C CYS A 163 -4.71 10.73 13.62
N ILE A 164 -4.02 11.68 14.27
CA ILE A 164 -4.05 11.88 15.72
C ILE A 164 -5.47 12.17 16.19
N ALA A 165 -6.19 13.06 15.49
CA ALA A 165 -7.58 13.37 15.82
C ALA A 165 -8.46 12.10 15.82
N SER A 166 -8.31 11.24 14.82
CA SER A 166 -9.04 9.96 14.76
C SER A 166 -8.70 9.00 15.90
N PHE A 167 -7.43 8.97 16.34
CA PHE A 167 -7.01 8.15 17.48
C PHE A 167 -7.52 8.67 18.81
N VAL A 168 -7.64 9.99 18.98
CA VAL A 168 -8.27 10.58 20.16
C VAL A 168 -9.76 10.25 20.18
N GLU A 169 -10.46 10.41 19.05
CA GLU A 169 -11.89 10.09 18.94
C GLU A 169 -12.18 8.62 19.28
N GLN A 170 -11.30 7.70 18.88
CA GLN A 170 -11.41 6.27 19.14
C GLN A 170 -10.85 5.84 20.50
N GLY A 171 -10.28 6.76 21.29
CA GLY A 171 -9.74 6.46 22.63
C GLY A 171 -8.38 5.76 22.63
N TYR A 172 -7.67 5.72 21.50
CA TYR A 172 -6.31 5.20 21.40
C TYR A 172 -5.26 6.15 22.00
N LEU A 173 -5.55 7.45 21.98
CA LEU A 173 -4.75 8.53 22.53
C LEU A 173 -5.60 9.43 23.44
N THR A 174 -4.98 10.04 24.44
CA THR A 174 -5.62 11.07 25.25
C THR A 174 -5.40 12.44 24.62
N SER A 175 -6.43 13.30 24.63
CA SER A 175 -6.22 14.72 24.34
C SER A 175 -5.29 15.30 25.40
N ARG A 176 -4.24 15.98 24.95
CA ARG A 176 -3.37 16.78 25.82
C ARG A 176 -3.99 18.15 26.09
#